data_AF-A0A8S2QM49-F1
#
_entry.id   AF-A0A8S2QM49-F1
#
_cell.length_a   1.000
_cell.length_b   1.000
_cell.length_c   1.000
_cell.angle_alpha   90.00
_cell.angle_beta   90.00
_cell.angle_gamma   90.00
#
_symmetry.space_group_name_H-M   'P 1'
#
loop_
_entity.id
_entity.type
_entity.pdbx_description
1 polymer ?
#
loop_
_entity_poly.entity_id
_entity_poly.type
_entity_poly.pdbx_seq_one_letter_code
_entity_poly.pdbx_strand_id
1 'polypeptide(L)'
;MVSSFIDVYSELNGVLTERTQKEALTRIDFNDLMAFAKYFKHFVDVTELLSSEKTLTIHLVISLKQLLIDLSNEDQSDSQAIKNMKKYI
;
A
#
# COMPACT_ATOMS: atom_id res chain seq x y z
N MET A 1 6.93 -1.87 -0.54
CA MET A 1 6.19 -0.59 -0.60
C MET A 1 6.37 0.21 0.68
N VAL A 2 5.82 -0.20 1.83
CA VAL A 2 5.91 0.61 3.08
C VAL A 2 7.36 0.88 3.49
N SER A 3 8.26 -0.09 3.36
CA SER A 3 9.70 0.11 3.58
C SER A 3 10.28 1.20 2.67
N SER A 4 10.07 1.07 1.36
CA SER A 4 10.48 2.08 0.37
C SER A 4 9.88 3.47 0.61
N PHE A 5 8.65 3.56 1.14
CA PHE A 5 8.05 4.83 1.55
C PHE A 5 8.80 5.45 2.74
N ILE A 6 9.13 4.65 3.77
CA ILE A 6 9.89 5.10 4.95
C ILE A 6 11.27 5.60 4.53
N ASP A 7 11.95 4.86 3.66
CA ASP A 7 13.28 5.20 3.17
C ASP A 7 13.25 6.57 2.46
N VAL A 8 12.33 6.76 1.51
CA VAL A 8 12.17 8.04 0.80
C VAL A 8 11.77 9.19 1.73
N TYR A 9 10.87 8.95 2.69
CA TYR A 9 10.44 9.96 3.65
C TYR A 9 11.59 10.40 4.57
N SER A 10 12.48 9.47 4.95
CA SER A 10 13.65 9.77 5.79
C SER A 10 14.70 10.61 5.05
N GLU A 11 14.84 10.42 3.74
CA GLU A 11 15.79 11.15 2.89
C GLU A 11 15.30 12.55 2.52
N LEU A 12 13.99 12.78 2.49
CA LEU A 12 13.36 14.04 2.09
C LEU A 12 13.94 15.27 2.83
N ASN A 13 14.19 15.17 4.14
CA ASN A 13 14.79 16.28 4.90
C ASN A 13 16.21 16.65 4.46
N GLY A 14 16.97 15.70 3.90
CA GLY A 14 18.30 15.92 3.33
C GLY A 14 18.27 16.48 1.91
N VAL A 15 17.20 16.22 1.16
CA VAL A 15 17.03 16.66 -0.24
C VAL A 15 16.40 18.04 -0.34
N LEU A 16 15.46 18.39 0.54
CA LEU A 16 14.81 19.69 0.53
C LEU A 16 15.81 20.77 0.99
N THR A 17 16.14 21.71 0.12
CA THR A 17 17.09 22.81 0.40
C THR A 17 16.38 24.13 0.70
N GLU A 18 15.21 24.35 0.11
CA GLU A 18 14.43 25.58 0.28
C GLU A 18 13.56 25.56 1.54
N ARG A 19 13.47 26.70 2.23
CA ARG A 19 12.68 26.87 3.45
C ARG A 19 11.18 26.60 3.22
N THR A 20 10.64 27.08 2.10
CA THR A 20 9.24 26.91 1.71
C THR A 20 8.86 25.43 1.53
N GLN A 21 9.76 24.63 0.98
CA GLN A 21 9.55 23.19 0.78
C GLN A 21 9.56 22.43 2.12
N LYS A 22 10.49 22.79 3.03
CA LYS A 22 10.53 22.22 4.38
C LYS A 22 9.27 22.56 5.18
N GLU A 23 8.82 23.80 5.11
CA GLU A 23 7.57 24.23 5.74
C GLU A 23 6.36 23.48 5.16
N ALA A 24 6.32 23.24 3.85
CA ALA A 24 5.27 22.41 3.23
C ALA A 24 5.32 20.96 3.74
N LEU A 25 6.50 20.36 3.87
CA LEU A 25 6.66 18.99 4.38
C LEU A 25 6.14 18.86 5.83
N THR A 26 6.42 19.85 6.69
CA THR A 26 5.95 19.84 8.09
C THR A 26 4.42 19.92 8.24
N ARG A 27 3.70 20.34 7.20
CA ARG A 27 2.23 20.36 7.19
C ARG A 27 1.61 19.00 6.87
N ILE A 28 2.41 18.06 6.40
CA ILE A 28 1.94 16.73 6.04
C ILE A 28 2.10 15.82 7.26
N ASP A 29 0.99 15.30 7.78
CA ASP A 29 1.02 14.35 8.88
C ASP A 29 1.63 13.02 8.40
N PHE A 30 2.73 12.64 9.02
CA PHE A 30 3.42 11.39 8.75
C PHE A 30 2.52 10.18 9.01
N ASN A 31 1.68 10.22 10.05
CA ASN A 31 0.81 9.11 10.41
C ASN A 31 -0.27 8.89 9.35
N ASP A 32 -0.83 9.98 8.80
CA ASP A 32 -1.80 9.91 7.71
C ASP A 32 -1.14 9.33 6.45
N LEU A 33 0.06 9.81 6.09
CA LEU A 33 0.82 9.25 4.97
C LEU A 33 1.15 7.78 5.17
N MET A 34 1.52 7.38 6.39
CA MET A 34 1.80 5.99 6.74
C MET A 34 0.55 5.13 6.62
N ALA A 35 -0.61 5.62 7.05
CA ALA A 35 -1.89 4.95 6.88
C ALA A 35 -2.23 4.79 5.40
N PHE A 36 -2.06 5.83 4.59
CA PHE A 36 -2.21 5.74 3.13
C PHE A 36 -1.26 4.71 2.51
N ALA A 37 0.02 4.74 2.86
CA ALA A 37 1.02 3.80 2.33
C ALA A 37 0.67 2.33 2.67
N LYS A 38 0.17 2.07 3.88
CA LYS A 38 -0.32 0.75 4.29
C LYS A 38 -1.57 0.35 3.49
N TYR A 39 -2.52 1.27 3.34
CA TYR A 39 -3.74 1.01 2.57
C TYR A 39 -3.43 0.71 1.09
N PHE A 40 -2.61 1.53 0.44
CA PHE A 40 -2.19 1.32 -0.96
C PHE A 40 -1.44 0.02 -1.18
N LYS A 41 -0.75 -0.50 -0.15
CA LYS A 41 -0.07 -1.80 -0.25
C LYS A 41 -1.05 -2.93 -0.59
N HIS A 42 -2.27 -2.91 -0.05
CA HIS A 42 -3.28 -3.94 -0.36
C HIS A 42 -3.67 -3.94 -1.84
N PHE A 43 -3.80 -2.76 -2.44
CA PHE A 43 -4.08 -2.63 -3.87
C PHE A 43 -2.92 -3.15 -4.71
N VAL A 44 -1.68 -2.82 -4.36
CA VAL A 44 -0.51 -3.36 -5.08
C VAL A 44 -0.46 -4.88 -4.98
N ASP A 45 -0.61 -5.44 -3.78
CA ASP A 45 -0.59 -6.90 -3.60
C ASP A 45 -1.71 -7.60 -4.42
N VAL A 46 -2.89 -6.99 -4.56
CA VAL A 46 -4.00 -7.50 -5.40
C VAL A 46 -3.69 -7.37 -6.90
N THR A 47 -3.16 -6.23 -7.33
CA THR A 47 -2.80 -6.03 -8.75
C THR A 47 -1.69 -6.97 -9.18
N GLU A 48 -0.66 -7.20 -8.35
CA GLU A 48 0.37 -8.21 -8.62
C GLU A 48 -0.23 -9.60 -8.79
N LEU A 49 -1.22 -9.95 -7.96
CA LEU A 49 -1.88 -11.25 -8.02
C LEU A 49 -2.69 -11.42 -9.31
N LEU A 50 -3.38 -10.37 -9.75
CA LEU A 50 -4.20 -10.37 -10.96
C LEU A 50 -3.36 -10.30 -12.24
N SER A 51 -2.18 -9.70 -12.19
CA SER A 51 -1.27 -9.53 -13.34
C SER A 51 -0.38 -10.74 -13.61
N SER A 52 -0.81 -11.96 -13.30
CA SER A 52 -0.04 -13.17 -13.61
C SER A 52 0.03 -13.43 -15.12
N GLU A 53 1.25 -13.53 -15.65
CA GLU A 53 1.49 -13.91 -17.05
C GLU A 53 1.29 -15.42 -17.29
N LYS A 54 1.28 -16.22 -16.23
CA LYS A 54 1.28 -17.70 -16.30
C LYS A 54 -0.09 -18.33 -16.10
N THR A 55 -1.01 -17.62 -15.44
CA THR A 55 -2.28 -18.18 -15.00
C THR A 55 -3.40 -17.18 -15.26
N LEU A 56 -4.54 -17.63 -15.80
CA LEU A 56 -5.72 -16.78 -15.97
C LEU A 56 -6.33 -16.46 -14.60
N THR A 57 -6.41 -15.17 -14.25
CA THR A 57 -6.81 -14.70 -12.91
C THR A 57 -8.20 -14.08 -12.86
N ILE A 58 -8.96 -14.07 -13.96
CA ILE A 58 -10.26 -13.38 -14.03
C ILE A 58 -11.27 -13.86 -12.98
N HIS A 59 -11.22 -15.15 -12.64
CA HIS A 59 -12.07 -15.76 -11.61
C HIS A 59 -11.79 -15.22 -10.20
N LEU A 60 -10.61 -14.64 -9.97
CA LEU A 60 -10.20 -14.06 -8.69
C LEU A 60 -10.71 -12.62 -8.50
N VAL A 61 -11.13 -11.93 -9.57
CA VAL A 61 -11.49 -10.50 -9.53
C VAL A 61 -12.60 -10.21 -8.54
N ILE A 62 -13.65 -11.04 -8.50
CA ILE A 62 -14.78 -10.86 -7.59
C ILE A 62 -14.34 -11.03 -6.13
N SER A 63 -13.57 -12.09 -5.84
CA SER A 63 -13.08 -12.39 -4.49
C SER A 63 -12.11 -11.33 -3.98
N LEU A 64 -11.20 -10.84 -4.82
CA LEU A 64 -10.24 -9.81 -4.44
C LEU A 64 -10.90 -8.44 -4.30
N LYS A 65 -11.96 -8.14 -5.05
CA LYS A 65 -12.80 -6.95 -4.82
C LYS A 65 -13.44 -6.98 -3.45
N GLN A 66 -14.06 -8.09 -3.06
CA GLN A 66 -14.68 -8.21 -1.74
C GLN A 66 -13.63 -8.07 -0.63
N LEU A 67 -12.48 -8.70 -0.80
CA LEU A 67 -11.36 -8.57 0.13
C LEU A 67 -10.94 -7.11 0.32
N LEU A 68 -10.78 -6.32 -0.75
CA LEU A 68 -10.43 -4.90 -0.63
C LEU A 68 -11.49 -4.10 0.11
N ILE A 69 -12.77 -4.40 -0.09
CA ILE A 69 -13.88 -3.76 0.64
C ILE A 69 -13.77 -4.10 2.13
N ASP A 70 -13.55 -5.37 2.47
CA ASP A 70 -13.42 -5.82 3.86
C ASP A 70 -12.22 -5.15 4.55
N LEU A 71 -11.08 -5.05 3.86
CA LEU A 71 -9.87 -4.35 4.33
C LEU A 71 -10.05 -2.84 4.47
N SER A 72 -11.00 -2.25 3.74
CA SER A 72 -11.31 -0.82 3.86
C SER A 72 -12.20 -0.53 5.07
N ASN A 73 -12.89 -1.54 5.59
CA ASN A 73 -13.81 -1.42 6.73
C ASN A 73 -13.17 -1.86 8.06
N GLU A 74 -12.08 -2.62 8.01
CA GLU A 74 -11.34 -3.05 9.19
C GLU A 74 -10.05 -2.23 9.34
N ASP A 75 -9.80 -1.68 10.55
CA ASP A 75 -8.52 -1.04 10.97
C ASP A 75 -7.33 -2.04 11.01
N GLN A 76 -7.34 -3.07 10.16
CA GLN A 76 -6.37 -4.15 10.18
C GLN A 76 -5.20 -3.87 9.25
N SER A 77 -4.15 -3.29 9.83
CA SER A 77 -2.93 -2.89 9.13
C SER A 77 -2.09 -4.03 8.52
N ASP A 78 -2.49 -5.30 8.65
CA ASP A 78 -1.81 -6.45 8.05
C ASP A 78 -2.75 -7.66 7.93
N SER A 79 -3.53 -7.75 6.85
CA SER A 79 -4.44 -8.89 6.70
C SER A 79 -3.73 -10.16 6.21
N GLN A 80 -3.73 -11.16 7.09
CA GLN A 80 -3.34 -12.54 6.83
C GLN A 80 -4.09 -13.16 5.63
N ALA A 81 -5.26 -12.61 5.26
CA ALA A 81 -6.10 -13.13 4.18
C ALA A 81 -5.45 -13.03 2.79
N ILE A 82 -4.73 -11.95 2.49
CA ILE A 82 -3.98 -11.81 1.22
C ILE A 82 -2.85 -12.84 1.15
N LYS A 83 -2.13 -13.04 2.26
CA LYS A 83 -1.04 -14.05 2.35
C LYS A 83 -1.56 -15.47 2.14
N ASN A 84 -2.77 -15.76 2.64
CA ASN A 84 -3.39 -17.06 2.47
C ASN A 84 -3.85 -17.31 1.03
N MET A 85 -4.37 -16.30 0.32
CA MET A 85 -4.75 -16.44 -1.09
C MET A 85 -3.55 -16.68 -2.03
N LYS A 86 -2.38 -16.07 -1.75
CA LYS A 86 -1.14 -16.34 -2.49
C LYS A 86 -0.67 -17.80 -2.43
N LYS A 87 -1.13 -18.61 -1.47
CA LYS A 87 -0.74 -20.04 -1.34
C LYS A 87 -1.53 -20.98 -2.24
N TYR A 88 -2.66 -20.52 -2.78
CA TYR A 88 -3.57 -21.35 -3.58
C TYR A 88 -3.51 -21.04 -5.08
N ILE A 89 -2.53 -20.22 -5.49
CA ILE A 89 -2.22 -19.83 -6.87
C ILE A 89 -0.80 -20.30 -7.17
#